data_AF-A0A1Q5HAU1-F1
#
_entry.id   AF-A0A1Q5HAU1-F1
#
_cell.length_a   1.000
_cell.length_b   1.000
_cell.length_c   1.000
_cell.angle_alpha   90.00
_cell.angle_beta   90.00
_cell.angle_gamma   90.00
#
_symmetry.space_group_name_H-M   'P 1'
#
loop_
_entity.id
_entity.type
_entity.pdbx_description
1 polymer ?
#
loop_
_entity_poly.entity_id
_entity_poly.type
_entity_poly.pdbx_seq_one_letter_code
_entity_poly.pdbx_strand_id
1 'polypeptide(L)'
;MYADLRLHSRHAETLRSNVVNFMIVIASLLIAAITADRRVMPSDFALCLGVVCVGLLGLGFAASYTELHERNRRRALRLRDALDAEFLTGPEPDIEDLLEESDRSHEASRLYRWSRAVTGSTQRFWFALPVLVLIAGVVLTAVAV
;
A
#
# COMPACT_ATOMS: atom_id res chain seq x y z
N MET A 1 -1.47 9.97 23.99
CA MET A 1 -0.89 8.69 23.51
C MET A 1 -1.68 8.08 22.35
N TYR A 2 -3.01 7.89 22.47
CA TYR A 2 -3.84 7.35 21.37
C TYR A 2 -3.81 8.18 20.08
N ALA A 3 -4.02 9.50 20.19
CA ALA A 3 -3.97 10.42 19.04
C ALA A 3 -2.61 10.38 18.31
N ASP A 4 -1.53 10.24 19.06
CA ASP A 4 -0.17 10.17 18.54
C ASP A 4 0.07 8.86 17.76
N LEU A 5 -0.41 7.72 18.27
CA LEU A 5 -0.38 6.44 17.54
C LEU A 5 -1.17 6.50 16.22
N ARG A 6 -2.34 7.17 16.21
CA ARG A 6 -3.10 7.38 14.97
C ARG A 6 -2.35 8.28 14.00
N LEU A 7 -1.71 9.34 14.47
CA LEU A 7 -0.93 10.26 13.63
C LEU A 7 0.26 9.53 12.98
N HIS A 8 0.99 8.73 13.76
CA HIS A 8 2.05 7.86 13.24
C HIS A 8 1.54 6.85 12.20
N SER A 9 0.35 6.26 12.40
CA SER A 9 -0.23 5.33 11.43
C SER A 9 -0.58 6.00 10.09
N ARG A 10 -1.09 7.24 10.12
CA ARG A 10 -1.37 8.04 8.90
C ARG A 10 -0.08 8.48 8.22
N HIS A 11 0.93 8.87 9.00
CA HIS A 11 2.23 9.25 8.46
C HIS A 11 2.91 8.08 7.74
N ALA A 12 2.85 6.87 8.32
CA ALA A 12 3.36 5.66 7.66
C ALA A 12 2.62 5.35 6.34
N GLU A 13 1.30 5.60 6.28
CA GLU A 13 0.51 5.45 5.05
C GLU A 13 0.94 6.45 3.97
N THR A 14 1.14 7.73 4.34
CA THR A 14 1.62 8.77 3.42
C THR A 14 3.02 8.44 2.91
N LEU A 15 3.94 7.99 3.77
CA LEU A 15 5.27 7.58 3.37
C LEU A 15 5.22 6.41 2.38
N ARG A 16 4.38 5.40 2.65
CA ARG A 16 4.17 4.28 1.73
C ARG A 16 3.68 4.77 0.36
N SER A 17 2.65 5.63 0.33
CA SER A 17 2.13 6.18 -0.92
C SER A 17 3.18 6.98 -1.68
N ASN A 18 3.99 7.79 -0.99
CA ASN A 18 5.04 8.58 -1.62
C ASN A 18 6.12 7.70 -2.23
N VAL A 19 6.61 6.70 -1.49
CA VAL A 19 7.62 5.76 -1.99
C VAL A 19 7.12 5.01 -3.22
N VAL A 20 5.89 4.47 -3.17
CA VAL A 20 5.29 3.77 -4.32
C VAL A 20 5.17 4.72 -5.53
N ASN A 21 4.73 5.97 -5.34
CA ASN A 21 4.66 6.95 -6.42
C ASN A 21 6.03 7.23 -7.05
N PHE A 22 7.08 7.44 -6.25
CA PHE A 22 8.44 7.64 -6.77
C PHE A 22 8.93 6.43 -7.56
N MET A 23 8.67 5.21 -7.06
CA MET A 23 9.04 3.98 -7.76
C MET A 23 8.33 3.86 -9.11
N ILE A 24 7.04 4.21 -9.19
CA ILE A 24 6.28 4.20 -10.44
C ILE A 24 6.84 5.21 -11.44
N VAL A 25 7.19 6.42 -10.99
CA VAL A 25 7.79 7.46 -11.86
C VAL A 25 9.13 7.00 -12.41
N ILE A 26 10.00 6.45 -11.56
CA ILE A 26 11.32 5.92 -11.96
C ILE A 26 11.15 4.75 -12.94
N ALA A 27 10.27 3.80 -12.63
CA ALA A 27 9.98 2.68 -13.52
C ALA A 27 9.44 3.15 -14.88
N SER A 28 8.54 4.14 -14.90
CA SER A 28 8.00 4.71 -16.13
C SER A 28 9.08 5.39 -16.97
N LEU A 29 10.00 6.12 -16.34
CA LEU A 29 11.15 6.73 -17.02
C LEU A 29 12.06 5.67 -17.65
N LEU A 30 12.39 4.61 -16.91
CA LEU A 30 13.23 3.52 -17.41
C LEU A 30 12.54 2.79 -18.57
N ILE A 31 11.25 2.48 -18.46
CA ILE A 31 10.49 1.84 -19.53
C ILE A 31 10.43 2.75 -20.78
N ALA A 32 10.20 4.06 -20.59
CA ALA A 32 10.23 5.02 -21.69
C ALA A 32 11.60 5.08 -22.37
N ALA A 33 12.70 5.03 -21.61
CA ALA A 33 14.04 4.99 -22.14
C ALA A 33 14.31 3.70 -22.94
N ILE A 34 13.91 2.54 -22.42
CA ILE A 34 14.04 1.24 -23.11
C ILE A 34 13.21 1.21 -24.41
N THR A 35 12.04 1.85 -24.41
CA THR A 35 11.11 1.82 -25.56
C THR A 35 11.30 2.97 -26.54
N ALA A 36 12.26 3.88 -26.31
CA ALA A 36 12.50 5.07 -27.12
C ALA A 36 12.76 4.73 -28.61
N ASP A 37 13.58 3.70 -28.85
CA ASP A 37 13.95 3.27 -30.20
C ASP A 37 12.97 2.25 -30.82
N ARG A 38 11.83 2.00 -30.16
CA ARG A 38 10.79 1.02 -30.54
C ARG A 38 11.29 -0.43 -30.67
N ARG A 39 12.49 -0.72 -30.17
CA ARG A 39 13.11 -2.05 -30.16
C ARG A 39 13.82 -2.22 -28.84
N VAL A 40 13.66 -3.40 -28.23
CA VAL A 40 14.44 -3.77 -27.05
C VAL A 40 15.70 -4.45 -27.56
N MET A 41 16.86 -3.84 -27.30
CA MET A 41 18.16 -4.38 -27.70
C MET A 41 18.85 -5.06 -26.52
N PRO A 42 19.79 -6.01 -26.77
CA PRO A 42 20.59 -6.61 -25.69
C PRO A 42 21.41 -5.60 -24.87
N SER A 43 21.72 -4.43 -25.44
CA SER A 43 22.33 -3.31 -24.71
C SER A 43 21.45 -2.76 -23.60
N ASP A 44 20.13 -2.92 -23.68
CA ASP A 44 19.16 -2.41 -22.71
C ASP A 44 19.01 -3.34 -21.50
N PHE A 45 19.73 -4.47 -21.48
CA PHE A 45 19.69 -5.45 -20.40
C PHE A 45 19.89 -4.82 -19.02
N ALA A 46 20.85 -3.90 -18.90
CA ALA A 46 21.14 -3.19 -17.65
C ALA A 46 19.95 -2.31 -17.19
N LEU A 47 19.27 -1.64 -18.13
CA LEU A 47 18.08 -0.83 -17.82
C LEU A 47 16.89 -1.71 -17.43
N CYS A 48 16.68 -2.84 -18.13
CA CYS A 48 15.63 -3.80 -17.81
C CYS A 48 15.83 -4.39 -16.40
N LEU A 49 17.07 -4.76 -16.06
CA LEU A 49 17.43 -5.20 -14.71
C LEU A 49 17.19 -4.10 -13.67
N GLY A 50 17.43 -2.83 -14.03
CA GLY A 50 17.07 -1.67 -13.22
C GLY A 50 15.57 -1.64 -12.87
N VAL A 51 14.68 -1.88 -13.85
CA VAL A 51 13.23 -1.95 -13.63
C VAL A 51 12.86 -3.09 -12.67
N VAL A 52 13.48 -4.26 -12.83
CA VAL A 52 13.30 -5.41 -11.93
C VAL A 52 13.70 -5.03 -10.49
N CYS A 53 14.86 -4.40 -10.31
CA CYS A 53 15.32 -3.95 -9.00
C CYS A 53 14.36 -2.93 -8.37
N VAL A 54 13.84 -1.98 -9.15
CA VAL A 54 12.83 -1.01 -8.68
C VAL A 54 11.55 -1.73 -8.22
N GLY A 55 11.06 -2.70 -8.98
CA GLY A 55 9.91 -3.52 -8.61
C GLY A 55 10.12 -4.31 -7.31
N LEU A 56 11.28 -4.95 -7.17
CA LEU A 56 11.66 -5.71 -5.94
C LEU A 56 11.75 -4.80 -4.71
N LEU A 57 12.44 -3.66 -4.84
CA LEU A 57 12.55 -2.69 -3.76
C LEU A 57 11.17 -2.14 -3.37
N GLY A 58 10.35 -1.77 -4.36
CA GLY A 58 8.98 -1.32 -4.13
C GLY A 58 8.15 -2.36 -3.37
N LEU A 59 8.29 -3.64 -3.71
CA LEU A 59 7.62 -4.74 -3.02
C LEU A 59 8.10 -4.88 -1.57
N GLY A 60 9.41 -4.82 -1.33
CA GLY A 60 9.99 -4.87 0.01
C GLY A 60 9.54 -3.72 0.90
N PHE A 61 9.47 -2.50 0.35
CA PHE A 61 8.92 -1.35 1.06
C PHE A 61 7.41 -1.50 1.33
N ALA A 62 6.63 -1.94 0.34
CA ALA A 62 5.20 -2.19 0.52
C ALA A 62 4.95 -3.21 1.64
N ALA A 63 5.76 -4.27 1.70
CA ALA A 63 5.70 -5.28 2.77
C ALA A 63 6.01 -4.68 4.15
N SER A 64 7.17 -4.03 4.27
CA SER A 64 7.66 -3.46 5.52
C SER A 64 6.71 -2.41 6.11
N TYR A 65 6.18 -1.51 5.27
CA TYR A 65 5.24 -0.48 5.72
C TYR A 65 3.87 -1.05 6.06
N THR A 66 3.42 -2.10 5.37
CA THR A 66 2.17 -2.77 5.71
C THR A 66 2.27 -3.45 7.07
N GLU A 67 3.39 -4.12 7.36
CA GLU A 67 3.64 -4.72 8.67
C GLU A 67 3.69 -3.67 9.79
N LEU A 68 4.44 -2.58 9.56
CA LEU A 68 4.53 -1.48 10.53
C LEU A 68 3.17 -0.84 10.81
N HIS A 69 2.38 -0.60 9.75
CA HIS A 69 1.02 -0.08 9.88
C HIS A 69 0.14 -1.03 10.70
N GLU A 70 0.16 -2.33 10.39
CA GLU A 70 -0.64 -3.34 11.09
C GLU A 70 -0.25 -3.45 12.57
N ARG A 71 1.05 -3.41 12.88
CA ARG A 71 1.56 -3.42 14.26
C ARG A 71 1.09 -2.20 15.04
N ASN A 72 1.15 -1.01 14.46
CA ASN A 72 0.71 0.22 15.11
C ASN A 72 -0.82 0.27 15.26
N ARG A 73 -1.56 -0.22 14.26
CA ARG A 73 -3.03 -0.36 14.32
C ARG A 73 -3.44 -1.27 15.48
N ARG A 74 -2.84 -2.45 15.60
CA ARG A 74 -3.14 -3.39 16.72
C ARG A 74 -2.82 -2.79 18.09
N ARG A 75 -1.75 -2.01 18.21
CA ARG A 75 -1.41 -1.31 19.46
C ARG A 75 -2.44 -0.24 19.81
N ALA A 76 -2.91 0.51 18.82
CA ALA A 76 -3.95 1.52 19.00
C ALA A 76 -5.29 0.88 19.41
N LEU A 77 -5.67 -0.24 18.80
CA LEU A 77 -6.87 -1.00 19.16
C LEU A 77 -6.79 -1.49 20.61
N ARG A 78 -5.71 -2.16 21.01
CA ARG A 78 -5.54 -2.59 22.41
C ARG A 78 -5.63 -1.44 23.42
N LEU A 79 -5.11 -0.27 23.07
CA LEU A 79 -5.20 0.90 23.95
C LEU A 79 -6.63 1.43 24.02
N ARG A 80 -7.37 1.42 22.90
CA ARG A 80 -8.80 1.74 22.88
C ARG A 80 -9.58 0.76 23.76
N ASP A 81 -9.41 -0.53 23.55
CA ASP A 81 -10.14 -1.57 24.29
C ASP A 81 -9.87 -1.47 25.80
N ALA A 82 -8.64 -1.10 26.20
CA ALA A 82 -8.31 -0.83 27.61
C ALA A 82 -9.00 0.44 28.15
N LEU A 83 -9.12 1.50 27.34
CA LEU A 83 -9.83 2.72 27.74
C LEU A 83 -11.34 2.49 27.84
N ASP A 84 -11.91 1.75 26.90
CA ASP A 84 -13.34 1.42 26.91
C ASP A 84 -13.68 0.58 28.16
N ALA A 85 -12.84 -0.41 28.49
CA ALA A 85 -12.99 -1.22 29.69
C ALA A 85 -12.84 -0.44 31.01
N GLU A 86 -12.01 0.61 31.05
CA GLU A 86 -11.76 1.39 32.27
C GLU A 86 -12.78 2.52 32.46
N PHE A 87 -13.18 3.18 31.36
CA PHE A 87 -13.96 4.43 31.41
C PHE A 87 -15.38 4.34 30.86
N LEU A 88 -15.71 3.33 30.04
CA LEU A 88 -16.98 3.24 29.31
C LEU A 88 -17.79 1.99 29.64
N THR A 89 -17.68 1.46 30.86
CA THR A 89 -18.45 0.29 31.34
C THR A 89 -19.95 0.53 31.59
N GLY A 90 -20.51 1.60 31.02
CA GLY A 90 -21.90 2.01 31.20
C GLY A 90 -22.85 1.51 30.08
N PRO A 91 -24.15 1.89 30.15
CA PRO A 91 -25.14 1.63 29.10
C PRO A 91 -24.99 2.55 27.87
N GLU A 92 -24.04 3.46 27.88
CA GLU A 92 -23.73 4.33 26.74
C GLU A 92 -22.92 3.55 25.69
N PRO A 93 -23.11 3.84 24.39
CA PRO A 93 -22.36 3.19 23.34
C PRO A 93 -20.86 3.44 23.52
N ASP A 94 -20.06 2.39 23.38
CA ASP A 94 -18.61 2.50 23.48
C ASP A 94 -18.01 3.14 22.20
N ILE A 95 -16.70 3.35 22.19
CA ILE A 95 -16.03 3.96 21.02
C ILE A 95 -16.09 3.03 19.80
N GLU A 96 -16.19 1.72 20.00
CA GLU A 96 -16.31 0.73 18.94
C GLU A 96 -17.67 0.81 18.25
N ASP A 97 -18.75 0.90 19.01
CA ASP A 97 -20.12 1.07 18.51
C ASP A 97 -20.24 2.32 17.63
N LEU A 98 -19.67 3.44 18.08
CA LEU A 98 -19.68 4.71 17.33
C LEU A 98 -18.89 4.62 16.02
N LEU A 99 -17.80 3.86 16.00
CA LEU A 99 -17.00 3.64 14.79
C LEU A 99 -17.72 2.74 13.79
N GLU A 100 -18.32 1.64 14.26
CA GLU A 100 -19.11 0.75 13.40
C GLU A 100 -20.28 1.50 12.74
N GLU A 101 -21.00 2.32 13.50
CA GLU A 101 -22.11 3.09 12.96
C GLU A 101 -21.65 4.09 11.90
N SER A 102 -20.49 4.73 12.12
CA SER A 102 -19.86 5.59 11.13
C SER A 102 -19.47 4.81 9.85
N ASP A 103 -18.87 3.63 10.01
CA ASP A 103 -18.39 2.82 8.89
C ASP A 103 -19.53 2.23 8.06
N ARG A 104 -20.66 1.83 8.68
CA ARG A 104 -21.85 1.31 7.96
C ARG A 104 -22.32 2.26 6.86
N SER A 105 -22.32 3.57 7.13
CA SER A 105 -22.73 4.58 6.15
C SER A 105 -21.81 4.62 4.92
N HIS A 106 -20.51 4.39 5.13
CA HIS A 106 -19.48 4.40 4.09
C HIS A 106 -19.45 3.08 3.30
N GLU A 107 -19.57 1.95 4.00
CA GLU A 107 -19.60 0.61 3.43
C GLU A 107 -20.89 0.34 2.61
N ALA A 108 -21.98 1.05 2.91
CA ALA A 108 -23.22 1.00 2.15
C ALA A 108 -23.08 1.56 0.72
N SER A 109 -22.02 2.31 0.41
CA SER A 109 -21.83 2.88 -0.93
C SER A 109 -21.48 1.81 -1.98
N ARG A 110 -22.14 1.90 -3.14
CA ARG A 110 -21.96 0.92 -4.25
C ARG A 110 -20.53 0.93 -4.79
N LEU A 111 -19.90 2.11 -4.82
CA LEU A 111 -18.52 2.30 -5.26
C LEU A 111 -17.52 1.61 -4.32
N TYR A 112 -17.72 1.72 -3.00
CA TYR A 112 -16.85 1.07 -2.02
C TYR A 112 -16.93 -0.46 -2.11
N ARG A 113 -18.13 -1.03 -2.25
CA ARG A 113 -18.27 -2.49 -2.43
C ARG A 113 -17.61 -2.97 -3.72
N TRP A 114 -17.76 -2.22 -4.81
CA TRP A 114 -17.13 -2.58 -6.08
C TRP A 114 -15.60 -2.50 -6.00
N SER A 115 -15.05 -1.41 -5.46
CA SER A 115 -13.60 -1.25 -5.33
C SER A 115 -13.00 -2.30 -4.40
N ARG A 116 -13.65 -2.61 -3.27
CA ARG A 116 -13.26 -3.66 -2.33
C ARG A 116 -13.39 -5.06 -2.94
N ALA A 117 -14.35 -5.31 -3.83
CA ALA A 117 -14.45 -6.59 -4.55
C ALA A 117 -13.29 -6.79 -5.55
N VAL A 118 -12.88 -5.72 -6.25
CA VAL A 118 -11.79 -5.78 -7.24
C VAL A 118 -10.42 -5.84 -6.58
N THR A 119 -10.18 -5.01 -5.56
CA THR A 119 -8.87 -4.92 -4.91
C THR A 119 -8.74 -5.81 -3.66
N GLY A 120 -9.86 -6.31 -3.11
CA GLY A 120 -9.92 -7.04 -1.85
C GLY A 120 -9.73 -6.13 -0.64
N SER A 121 -8.56 -5.47 -0.57
CA SER A 121 -8.25 -4.46 0.44
C SER A 121 -7.31 -3.41 -0.14
N THR A 122 -7.32 -2.22 0.46
CA THR A 122 -6.36 -1.16 0.13
C THR A 122 -4.92 -1.65 0.21
N GLN A 123 -4.60 -2.57 1.14
CA GLN A 123 -3.27 -3.15 1.26
C GLN A 123 -2.86 -3.93 0.01
N ARG A 124 -3.74 -4.78 -0.54
CA ARG A 124 -3.46 -5.58 -1.74
C ARG A 124 -3.20 -4.70 -2.96
N PHE A 125 -3.94 -3.59 -3.09
CA PHE A 125 -3.69 -2.61 -4.14
C PHE A 125 -2.25 -2.07 -4.10
N TRP A 126 -1.75 -1.75 -2.92
CA TRP A 126 -0.38 -1.24 -2.76
C TRP A 126 0.71 -2.27 -3.05
N PHE A 127 0.41 -3.57 -2.92
CA PHE A 127 1.32 -4.63 -3.39
C PHE A 127 1.24 -4.85 -4.89
N ALA A 128 0.05 -4.71 -5.49
CA ALA A 128 -0.14 -4.96 -6.91
C ALA A 128 0.72 -4.04 -7.78
N LEU A 129 0.89 -2.76 -7.40
CA LEU A 129 1.64 -1.80 -8.20
C LEU A 129 3.14 -2.17 -8.37
N PRO A 130 3.93 -2.39 -7.30
CA PRO A 130 5.30 -2.89 -7.44
C PRO A 130 5.40 -4.25 -8.13
N VAL A 131 4.42 -5.15 -7.92
CA VAL A 131 4.39 -6.45 -8.61
C VAL A 131 4.25 -6.27 -10.12
N LEU A 132 3.38 -5.37 -10.58
CA LEU A 132 3.24 -5.08 -12.01
C LEU A 132 4.53 -4.51 -12.60
N VAL A 133 5.21 -3.59 -11.89
CA VAL A 133 6.52 -3.07 -12.30
C VAL A 133 7.55 -4.19 -12.40
N LEU A 134 7.58 -5.08 -11.41
CA LEU A 134 8.48 -6.23 -11.39
C LEU A 134 8.24 -7.17 -12.58
N ILE A 135 6.97 -7.52 -12.83
CA ILE A 135 6.58 -8.37 -13.97
C ILE A 135 6.99 -7.71 -15.28
N ALA A 136 6.73 -6.41 -15.44
CA ALA A 136 7.13 -5.67 -16.64
C ALA A 136 8.65 -5.71 -16.84
N GLY A 137 9.43 -5.47 -15.78
CA GLY A 137 10.89 -5.59 -15.81
C GLY A 137 11.36 -6.98 -16.22
N VAL A 138 10.79 -8.05 -15.62
CA VAL A 138 11.16 -9.44 -15.94
C VAL A 138 10.85 -9.77 -17.40
N VAL A 139 9.69 -9.35 -17.91
CA VAL A 139 9.32 -9.55 -19.32
C VAL A 139 10.28 -8.79 -20.24
N LEU A 140 10.62 -7.54 -19.94
CA LEU A 140 11.58 -6.76 -20.72
C LEU A 140 12.98 -7.40 -20.71
N THR A 141 13.44 -7.88 -19.55
CA THR A 141 14.73 -8.60 -19.44
C THR A 141 14.71 -9.87 -20.27
N ALA A 142 13.63 -10.64 -20.25
CA ALA A 142 13.51 -11.87 -21.04
C ALA A 142 13.50 -11.62 -22.56
N VAL A 143 13.02 -10.45 -23.00
CA VAL A 143 13.04 -10.04 -24.42
C VAL A 143 14.40 -9.48 -24.84
N ALA A 144 15.15 -8.89 -23.91
CA ALA A 144 16.47 -8.32 -24.15
C ALA A 144 17.60 -9.38 -24.25
N VAL A 145 17.38 -10.57 -23.68
CA VAL A 145 18.31 -11.72 -23.74
C VAL A 145 18.11 -12.49 -25.05
#